data_AF-A0A3N4KMX1-F1
#
_entry.id   AF-A0A3N4KMX1-F1
#
_cell.length_a   1.000
_cell.length_b   1.000
_cell.length_c   1.000
_cell.angle_alpha   90.00
_cell.angle_beta   90.00
_cell.angle_gamma   90.00
#
_symmetry.space_group_name_H-M   'P 1'
#
loop_
_entity.id
_entity.type
_entity.pdbx_description
1 polymer ?
#
loop_
_entity_poly.entity_id
_entity_poly.type
_entity_poly.pdbx_seq_one_letter_code
_entity_poly.pdbx_strand_id
1 'polypeptide(L)'
;MHFLNLLPIAFLCMLTRLAVATPAPLRGNLEKRQCNLNGCECLLGNHPSQYCWGCEYVTKGGSDPSVDYRGWIYECAPNGRCCTYGPRQSCANNVADPCRP
;
A
#
# COMPACT_ATOMS: atom_id res chain seq x y z
N MET A 1 -22.52 36.27 -51.75
CA MET A 1 -21.55 36.39 -50.64
C MET A 1 -22.30 36.33 -49.32
N HIS A 2 -21.70 35.75 -48.28
CA HIS A 2 -22.18 35.54 -46.89
C HIS A 2 -22.68 34.11 -46.56
N PHE A 3 -21.74 33.16 -46.54
CA PHE A 3 -21.83 31.93 -45.72
C PHE A 3 -20.55 31.83 -44.87
N LEU A 4 -20.35 32.74 -43.92
CA LEU A 4 -19.24 32.60 -42.97
C LEU A 4 -19.64 33.23 -41.62
N ASN A 5 -19.21 32.57 -40.53
CA ASN A 5 -19.26 32.99 -39.13
C ASN A 5 -20.41 32.50 -38.24
N LEU A 6 -20.60 31.17 -38.15
CA LEU A 6 -21.28 30.56 -36.99
C LEU A 6 -20.41 29.50 -36.26
N LEU A 7 -19.15 29.30 -36.68
CA LEU A 7 -18.27 28.29 -36.07
C LEU A 7 -17.64 28.63 -34.70
N PRO A 8 -17.46 29.88 -34.22
CA PRO A 8 -16.70 30.08 -32.99
C PRO A 8 -17.54 29.92 -31.70
N ILE A 9 -18.87 29.92 -31.80
CA ILE A 9 -19.75 29.98 -30.61
C ILE A 9 -19.95 28.59 -29.99
N ALA A 10 -19.88 27.51 -30.78
CA ALA A 10 -20.08 26.15 -30.27
C ALA A 10 -18.93 25.66 -29.38
N PHE A 11 -17.73 26.21 -29.54
CA PHE A 11 -16.53 25.73 -28.84
C PHE A 11 -16.41 26.28 -27.41
N LEU A 12 -17.06 27.40 -27.09
CA LEU A 12 -16.94 28.03 -25.77
C LEU A 12 -17.82 27.40 -24.67
N CYS A 13 -18.78 26.54 -25.02
CA CYS A 13 -19.74 25.98 -24.06
C CYS A 13 -19.37 24.62 -23.46
N MET A 14 -18.28 23.97 -23.92
CA MET A 14 -17.92 22.61 -23.46
C MET A 14 -16.92 22.54 -22.29
N LEU A 15 -16.42 23.66 -21.75
CA LEU A 15 -15.35 23.64 -20.73
C LEU A 15 -15.81 23.74 -19.26
N THR A 16 -17.10 23.78 -18.94
CA THR A 16 -17.58 24.09 -17.57
C THR A 16 -18.11 22.90 -16.77
N ARG A 17 -17.54 21.70 -16.94
CA ARG A 17 -17.76 20.61 -15.96
C ARG A 17 -16.45 20.11 -15.34
N LEU A 18 -15.69 21.02 -14.72
CA LEU A 18 -14.85 20.61 -13.60
C LEU A 18 -15.78 20.28 -12.42
N ALA A 19 -16.11 19.00 -12.28
CA ALA A 19 -16.62 18.50 -11.01
C ALA A 19 -15.49 18.64 -9.98
N VAL A 20 -15.54 19.70 -9.16
CA VAL A 20 -14.76 19.78 -7.93
C VAL A 20 -15.21 18.59 -7.08
N ALA A 21 -14.38 17.54 -7.05
CA ALA A 21 -14.53 16.48 -6.08
C ALA A 21 -14.24 17.11 -4.71
N THR A 22 -15.29 17.41 -3.94
CA THR A 22 -15.16 17.74 -2.53
C THR A 22 -14.48 16.56 -1.84
N PRO A 23 -13.26 16.69 -1.30
CA PRO A 23 -12.68 15.62 -0.52
C PRO A 23 -13.60 15.40 0.68
N ALA A 24 -14.13 14.17 0.81
CA ALA A 24 -14.84 13.77 2.00
C ALA A 24 -13.94 14.04 3.21
N PRO A 25 -14.48 14.54 4.34
CA PRO A 25 -13.66 14.77 5.53
C PRO A 25 -13.01 13.45 5.92
N LEU A 26 -11.68 13.38 5.84
CA LEU A 26 -10.85 12.28 6.32
C LEU A 26 -11.05 12.18 7.84
N ARG A 27 -12.09 11.46 8.27
CA ARG A 27 -12.27 11.10 9.67
C ARG A 27 -11.22 10.05 10.02
N GLY A 28 -10.16 10.53 10.66
CA GLY A 28 -9.01 9.75 11.08
C GLY A 28 -7.76 10.29 10.41
N ASN A 29 -6.94 11.01 11.17
CA ASN A 29 -5.56 11.24 10.77
C ASN A 29 -4.89 9.86 10.72
N LEU A 30 -4.83 9.27 9.52
CA LEU A 30 -4.17 7.99 9.30
C LEU A 30 -2.68 8.26 9.44
N GLU A 31 -2.16 8.13 10.65
CA GLU A 31 -0.74 8.21 10.90
C GLU A 31 -0.05 7.13 10.07
N LYS A 32 0.90 7.55 9.23
CA LYS A 32 1.68 6.63 8.41
C LYS A 32 2.40 5.67 9.35
N ARG A 33 2.05 4.39 9.32
CA ARG A 33 2.81 3.38 10.07
C ARG A 33 4.26 3.42 9.58
N GLN A 34 5.19 3.68 10.48
CA GLN A 34 6.61 3.64 10.18
C GLN A 34 7.03 2.17 10.00
N CYS A 35 7.64 1.87 8.85
CA CYS A 35 8.21 0.55 8.60
C CYS A 35 9.57 0.46 9.31
N ASN A 36 9.68 -0.42 10.29
CA ASN A 36 10.84 -0.52 11.16
C ASN A 36 11.81 -1.58 10.68
N LEU A 37 13.09 -1.21 10.55
CA LEU A 37 14.16 -2.17 10.26
C LEU A 37 14.54 -2.89 11.55
N ASN A 38 14.12 -4.15 11.71
CA ASN A 38 14.42 -5.00 12.86
C ASN A 38 15.33 -6.19 12.50
N GLY A 39 15.91 -6.17 11.30
CA GLY A 39 16.71 -7.27 10.76
C GLY A 39 15.88 -8.49 10.34
N CYS A 40 14.64 -8.25 9.90
CA CYS A 40 13.85 -9.26 9.20
C CYS A 40 14.45 -9.56 7.82
N GLU A 41 14.16 -10.75 7.30
CA GLU A 41 14.57 -11.22 5.98
C GLU A 41 13.38 -11.86 5.27
N CYS A 42 13.35 -11.71 3.94
CA CYS A 42 12.36 -12.31 3.05
C CYS A 42 13.04 -13.15 1.97
N LEU A 43 12.23 -13.99 1.31
CA LEU A 43 12.68 -14.76 0.16
C LEU A 43 13.24 -13.84 -0.95
N LEU A 44 14.42 -14.17 -1.45
CA LEU A 44 15.04 -13.45 -2.57
C LEU A 44 14.21 -13.60 -3.85
N GLY A 45 14.09 -12.51 -4.61
CA GLY A 45 13.31 -12.48 -5.85
C GLY A 45 11.80 -12.49 -5.64
N ASN A 46 11.30 -12.28 -4.41
CA ASN A 46 9.87 -12.17 -4.19
C ASN A 46 9.28 -10.90 -4.81
N HIS A 47 7.95 -10.90 -4.96
CA HIS A 47 7.23 -9.70 -5.35
C HIS A 47 7.28 -8.68 -4.20
N PRO A 48 7.58 -7.40 -4.48
CA PRO A 48 7.51 -6.38 -3.45
C PRO A 48 6.07 -6.22 -2.97
N SER A 49 5.79 -6.64 -1.74
CA SER A 49 4.47 -6.61 -1.14
C SER A 49 4.55 -6.74 0.38
N GLN A 50 3.39 -6.67 1.02
CA GLN A 50 3.26 -6.96 2.44
C GLN A 50 2.95 -8.43 2.67
N TYR A 51 3.62 -9.03 3.65
CA TYR A 51 3.49 -10.44 4.01
C TYR A 51 3.42 -10.62 5.52
N CYS A 52 2.58 -11.53 5.98
CA CYS A 52 2.61 -11.98 7.38
C CYS A 52 3.81 -12.91 7.65
N TRP A 53 4.27 -12.96 8.90
CA TRP A 53 5.33 -13.90 9.34
C TRP A 53 5.08 -15.36 8.93
N GLY A 54 3.83 -15.81 9.01
CA GLY A 54 3.44 -17.19 8.71
C GLY A 54 3.41 -17.54 7.22
N CYS A 55 3.67 -16.58 6.33
CA CYS A 55 3.77 -16.84 4.91
C CYS A 55 5.19 -17.31 4.56
N GLU A 56 5.32 -18.17 3.55
CA GLU A 56 6.62 -18.67 3.05
C GLU A 56 7.60 -17.57 2.58
N TYR A 57 7.11 -16.34 2.42
CA TYR A 57 7.88 -15.19 1.94
C TYR A 57 8.74 -14.52 3.01
N VAL A 58 8.41 -14.64 4.30
CA VAL A 58 9.21 -14.06 5.39
C VAL A 58 10.06 -15.15 6.03
N THR A 59 11.36 -15.12 5.76
CA THR A 59 12.31 -16.15 6.21
C THR A 59 12.84 -15.88 7.62
N LYS A 60 12.85 -14.61 8.05
CA LYS A 60 13.24 -14.19 9.40
C LYS A 60 12.43 -12.97 9.86
N GLY A 61 11.85 -13.04 11.06
CA GLY A 61 10.90 -12.03 11.55
C GLY A 61 11.61 -10.84 12.18
N GLY A 62 12.84 -11.04 12.64
CA GLY A 62 13.69 -10.02 13.21
C GLY A 62 14.91 -10.63 13.86
N SER A 63 15.79 -9.78 14.38
CA SER A 63 17.05 -10.21 15.00
C SER A 63 17.00 -10.32 16.52
N ASP A 64 15.94 -9.82 17.17
CA ASP A 64 15.79 -9.89 18.62
C ASP A 64 15.09 -11.20 19.03
N PRO A 65 15.78 -12.13 19.71
CA PRO A 65 15.19 -13.40 20.11
C PRO A 65 14.17 -13.28 21.25
N SER A 66 14.07 -12.13 21.93
CA SER A 66 13.10 -11.90 23.00
C SER A 66 11.68 -11.57 22.49
N VAL A 67 11.54 -11.31 21.19
CA VAL A 67 10.28 -10.88 20.57
C VAL A 67 9.60 -12.04 19.84
N ASP A 68 8.32 -12.29 20.17
CA ASP A 68 7.48 -13.16 19.36
C ASP A 68 6.98 -12.39 18.13
N TYR A 69 7.57 -12.74 16.99
CA TYR A 69 7.24 -12.18 15.67
C TYR A 69 6.02 -12.82 15.02
N ARG A 70 5.40 -13.82 15.66
CA ARG A 70 4.14 -14.40 15.17
C ARG A 70 3.06 -13.33 15.12
N GLY A 71 2.35 -13.28 13.99
CA GLY A 71 1.32 -12.27 13.78
C GLY A 71 1.81 -10.88 13.43
N TRP A 72 3.09 -10.72 13.08
CA TRP A 72 3.60 -9.46 12.55
C TRP A 72 3.46 -9.40 11.04
N ILE A 73 3.34 -8.17 10.52
CA ILE A 73 3.35 -7.89 9.09
C ILE A 73 4.67 -7.23 8.67
N TYR A 74 5.14 -7.63 7.50
CA TYR A 74 6.40 -7.22 6.91
C TYR A 74 6.15 -6.62 5.54
N GLU A 75 6.97 -5.66 5.14
CA GLU A 75 7.07 -5.22 3.75
C GLU A 75 8.38 -5.76 3.19
N CYS A 76 8.26 -6.69 2.25
CA CYS A 76 9.41 -7.33 1.62
C CYS A 76 9.81 -6.61 0.33
N ALA A 77 11.11 -6.53 0.09
CA ALA A 77 11.69 -6.10 -1.17
C ALA A 77 12.30 -7.30 -1.93
N PRO A 78 12.44 -7.21 -3.27
CA PRO A 78 12.98 -8.31 -4.09
C PRO A 78 14.41 -8.73 -3.73
N ASN A 79 15.17 -7.84 -3.07
CA ASN A 79 16.52 -8.13 -2.59
C ASN A 79 16.54 -8.91 -1.26
N GLY A 80 15.40 -9.40 -0.79
CA GLY A 80 15.27 -10.18 0.45
C GLY A 80 15.32 -9.34 1.72
N ARG A 81 15.51 -8.02 1.61
CA ARG A 81 15.40 -7.12 2.77
C ARG A 81 13.94 -6.82 3.05
N CYS A 82 13.62 -6.59 4.31
CA CYS A 82 12.32 -6.10 4.70
C CYS A 82 12.38 -5.11 5.85
N CYS A 83 11.22 -4.56 6.15
CA CYS A 83 10.92 -3.86 7.38
C CYS A 83 9.56 -4.35 7.91
N THR A 84 9.26 -4.07 9.18
CA THR A 84 8.01 -4.51 9.81
C THR A 84 7.15 -3.33 10.25
N TYR A 85 5.83 -3.48 10.10
CA TYR A 85 4.84 -2.58 10.69
C TYR A 85 4.31 -3.07 12.04
N GLY A 86 4.95 -4.10 12.62
CA GLY A 86 4.60 -4.68 13.90
C GLY A 86 3.44 -5.68 13.84
N PRO A 87 2.85 -6.01 15.00
CA PRO A 87 1.71 -6.89 15.10
C PRO A 87 0.51 -6.42 14.26
N ARG A 88 -0.15 -7.35 13.59
CA ARG A 88 -1.39 -7.13 12.84
C ARG A 88 -2.35 -8.29 13.08
N GLN A 89 -3.60 -7.98 13.43
CA GLN A 89 -4.60 -9.01 13.73
C GLN A 89 -4.84 -9.97 12.56
N SER A 90 -4.75 -9.50 11.31
CA SER A 90 -4.86 -10.34 10.11
C SER A 90 -3.73 -11.34 9.95
N CYS A 91 -2.61 -11.15 10.64
CA CYS A 91 -1.49 -12.09 10.66
C CYS A 91 -1.51 -13.02 11.88
N ALA A 92 -2.28 -12.70 12.93
CA ALA A 92 -2.27 -13.42 14.22
C ALA A 92 -3.16 -14.67 14.25
N ASN A 93 -4.13 -14.78 13.34
CA ASN A 93 -5.06 -15.89 13.27
C ASN A 93 -4.58 -16.95 12.26
N ASN A 94 -5.18 -18.15 12.28
CA ASN A 94 -4.92 -19.26 11.33
C ASN A 94 -5.23 -18.92 9.85
N VAL A 95 -5.58 -17.67 9.56
CA VAL A 95 -5.82 -17.12 8.22
C VAL A 95 -4.86 -15.95 8.08
N ALA A 96 -3.56 -16.25 7.98
CA ALA A 96 -2.54 -15.22 7.78
C ALA A 96 -2.80 -14.54 6.42
N ASP A 97 -3.21 -13.27 6.45
CA ASP A 97 -3.39 -12.44 5.27
C ASP A 97 -2.81 -11.04 5.54
N PRO A 98 -2.00 -10.47 4.62
CA PRO A 98 -1.68 -10.98 3.27
C PRO A 98 -0.59 -12.07 3.25
N CYS A 99 -0.83 -13.13 2.48
CA CYS A 99 0.17 -14.11 2.03
C CYS A 99 0.21 -14.27 0.51
N ARG A 100 -0.45 -13.38 -0.25
CA ARG A 100 -0.45 -13.45 -1.71
C ARG A 100 0.60 -12.50 -2.29
N PRO A 101 1.36 -12.93 -3.31
CA PRO A 101 2.20 -12.03 -4.09
C PRO A 101 1.37 -10.99 -4.86
#